data_AF-A0A0C2DRD5-F1
#
_entry.id   AF-A0A0C2DRD5-F1
#
_cell.length_a   1.000
_cell.length_b   1.000
_cell.length_c   1.000
_cell.angle_alpha   90.00
_cell.angle_beta   90.00
_cell.angle_gamma   90.00
#
_symmetry.space_group_name_H-M   'P 1'
#
loop_
_entity.id
_entity.type
_entity.pdbx_description
1 polymer ?
#
loop_
_entity_poly.entity_id
_entity_poly.type
_entity_poly.pdbx_seq_one_letter_code
_entity_poly.pdbx_strand_id
1 'polypeptide(L)'
;MSAFSALPRCALKILAAIILVFGALPAFALESAPVLLDSPLLPSSYGQVIYQKNPSANNQIYIIGQAHRSSVDGKNGEKTVRAQMEIYRIGEWLIRQRKVELLLPEGFFQSGEARTAHKPQSFFTDEAAFLDNQSLRTQLQDTRKFVSADILLSRQFRVTLAQVEDENLYHTVVRLVRELAEQRGELNEGLFKQLDDFQKKRSVAMLKNIPAAVESAYQNGGTENKHAIFTIGMAHLSEIIDFLREERIGTTEGKDDLLHGEYGVTVILPRSLAEDEAALRLTRLSHLKFQSL
;
A
#
# COMPACT_ATOMS: atom_id res chain seq x y z
N MET A 1 -41.55 -16.76 -69.99
CA MET A 1 -40.08 -16.71 -70.16
C MET A 1 -39.46 -17.48 -68.99
N SER A 2 -39.04 -18.71 -69.29
CA SER A 2 -37.79 -19.39 -68.86
C SER A 2 -36.85 -18.61 -67.91
N ALA A 3 -36.08 -19.18 -67.00
CA ALA A 3 -35.70 -20.56 -66.63
C ALA A 3 -34.93 -20.44 -65.29
N PHE A 4 -35.15 -21.31 -64.30
CA PHE A 4 -34.28 -22.44 -63.94
C PHE A 4 -32.77 -22.16 -63.91
N SER A 5 -32.13 -22.33 -62.74
CA SER A 5 -31.18 -23.45 -62.55
C SER A 5 -30.90 -23.70 -61.06
N ALA A 6 -30.61 -24.96 -60.78
CA ALA A 6 -30.64 -25.63 -59.48
C ALA A 6 -29.23 -26.03 -58.99
N LEU A 7 -29.20 -26.49 -57.73
CA LEU A 7 -28.14 -27.14 -56.94
C LEU A 7 -27.27 -28.21 -57.67
N PRO A 8 -26.13 -28.58 -57.06
CA PRO A 8 -26.03 -29.92 -56.44
C PRO A 8 -25.35 -29.87 -55.05
N ARG A 9 -25.91 -30.52 -54.00
CA ARG A 9 -25.76 -31.93 -53.60
C ARG A 9 -24.32 -32.36 -53.27
N CYS A 10 -24.05 -32.49 -51.97
CA CYS A 10 -23.38 -33.67 -51.46
C CYS A 10 -24.17 -34.27 -50.29
N ALA A 11 -24.31 -35.58 -50.40
CA ALA A 11 -25.19 -36.46 -49.67
C ALA A 11 -24.54 -36.85 -48.31
N LEU A 12 -25.34 -36.97 -47.24
CA LEU A 12 -25.79 -38.25 -46.69
C LEU A 12 -24.74 -38.97 -45.79
N LYS A 13 -25.03 -39.02 -44.48
CA LYS A 13 -24.85 -40.20 -43.61
C LYS A 13 -25.58 -40.00 -42.26
N ILE A 14 -26.84 -40.43 -42.24
CA ILE A 14 -27.41 -41.48 -41.36
C ILE A 14 -27.04 -41.46 -39.86
N LEU A 15 -28.06 -41.15 -39.04
CA LEU A 15 -28.70 -41.99 -38.00
C LEU A 15 -27.79 -42.69 -36.95
N ALA A 16 -27.95 -42.33 -35.67
CA ALA A 16 -28.05 -43.30 -34.58
C ALA A 16 -28.72 -42.67 -33.34
N ALA A 17 -29.64 -43.44 -32.77
CA ALA A 17 -30.59 -43.07 -31.73
C ALA A 17 -30.04 -43.24 -30.30
N ILE A 18 -30.60 -42.44 -29.38
CA ILE A 18 -31.07 -42.78 -28.02
C ILE A 18 -30.20 -43.77 -27.22
N ILE A 19 -29.56 -43.29 -26.15
CA ILE A 19 -29.63 -43.93 -24.81
C ILE A 19 -29.71 -42.85 -23.74
N LEU A 20 -30.68 -43.05 -22.86
CA LEU A 20 -31.15 -42.28 -21.74
C LEU A 20 -30.59 -42.97 -20.49
N VAL A 21 -29.66 -42.38 -19.73
CA VAL A 21 -29.34 -42.81 -18.36
C VAL A 21 -28.87 -41.61 -17.53
N PHE A 22 -29.59 -41.40 -16.43
CA PHE A 22 -29.21 -40.61 -15.26
C PHE A 22 -27.73 -40.72 -14.90
N GLY A 23 -27.05 -39.58 -14.82
CA GLY A 23 -25.80 -39.42 -14.09
C GLY A 23 -25.77 -38.02 -13.53
N ALA A 24 -25.94 -37.91 -12.22
CA ALA A 24 -25.93 -36.65 -11.48
C ALA A 24 -24.80 -35.73 -11.97
N LEU A 25 -25.17 -34.58 -12.54
CA LEU A 25 -24.23 -33.46 -12.58
C LEU A 25 -23.93 -33.11 -11.13
N PRO A 26 -22.65 -33.07 -10.69
CA PRO A 26 -22.36 -32.44 -9.43
C PRO A 26 -22.86 -31.01 -9.59
N ALA A 27 -23.79 -30.61 -8.73
CA ALA A 27 -24.01 -29.20 -8.49
C ALA A 27 -22.62 -28.66 -8.17
N PHE A 28 -22.03 -27.89 -9.08
CA PHE A 28 -20.99 -26.96 -8.71
C PHE A 28 -21.68 -26.04 -7.71
N ALA A 29 -21.54 -26.39 -6.42
CA ALA A 29 -21.66 -25.43 -5.37
C ALA A 29 -20.73 -24.30 -5.81
N LEU A 30 -21.31 -23.15 -6.17
CA LEU A 30 -20.60 -21.91 -5.96
C LEU A 30 -20.28 -21.94 -4.47
N GLU A 31 -19.07 -22.35 -4.15
CA GLU A 31 -18.47 -22.12 -2.86
C GLU A 31 -18.36 -20.60 -2.79
N SER A 32 -19.42 -19.98 -2.30
CA SER A 32 -19.38 -18.61 -1.84
C SER A 32 -18.25 -18.58 -0.83
N ALA A 33 -17.14 -17.95 -1.24
CA ALA A 33 -15.99 -17.75 -0.37
C ALA A 33 -16.51 -17.29 1.00
N PRO A 34 -16.07 -17.91 2.11
CA PRO A 34 -16.52 -17.52 3.42
C PRO A 34 -16.25 -16.03 3.59
N VAL A 35 -17.33 -15.25 3.69
CA VAL A 35 -17.25 -13.86 4.12
C VAL A 35 -16.72 -13.92 5.54
N LEU A 36 -15.43 -13.60 5.72
CA LEU A 36 -14.77 -13.47 7.01
C LEU A 36 -15.45 -12.33 7.79
N LEU A 37 -16.55 -12.66 8.47
CA LEU A 37 -17.44 -11.74 9.18
C LEU A 37 -16.89 -11.25 10.54
N ASP A 38 -15.77 -11.79 11.02
CA ASP A 38 -15.26 -11.48 12.38
C ASP A 38 -13.97 -10.68 12.42
N SER A 39 -13.53 -10.16 11.28
CA SER A 39 -12.41 -9.22 11.26
C SER A 39 -12.93 -7.83 11.57
N PRO A 40 -12.51 -7.16 12.67
CA PRO A 40 -12.91 -5.78 12.89
C PRO A 40 -12.53 -4.99 11.64
N LEU A 41 -13.50 -4.24 11.12
CA LEU A 41 -13.33 -3.43 9.92
C LEU A 41 -12.56 -2.16 10.30
N LEU A 42 -11.68 -1.72 9.40
CA LEU A 42 -11.01 -0.44 9.53
C LEU A 42 -12.07 0.66 9.72
N PRO A 43 -11.94 1.58 10.70
CA PRO A 43 -12.92 2.64 10.88
C PRO A 43 -13.00 3.53 9.63
N SER A 44 -14.15 3.53 8.96
CA SER A 44 -14.39 4.26 7.71
C SER A 44 -14.26 5.78 7.86
N SER A 45 -14.34 6.29 9.10
CA SER A 45 -14.08 7.69 9.44
C SER A 45 -12.63 8.12 9.24
N TYR A 46 -11.67 7.18 9.25
CA TYR A 46 -10.24 7.50 9.16
C TYR A 46 -9.60 7.07 7.86
N GLY A 47 -10.06 5.99 7.24
CA GLY A 47 -9.49 5.53 5.99
C GLY A 47 -10.38 4.57 5.22
N GLN A 48 -9.94 4.28 4.01
CA GLN A 48 -10.60 3.37 3.10
C GLN A 48 -9.59 2.40 2.50
N VAL A 49 -9.95 1.12 2.46
CA VAL A 49 -9.19 0.11 1.74
C VAL A 49 -9.46 0.28 0.24
N ILE A 50 -8.39 0.48 -0.54
CA ILE A 50 -8.47 0.73 -1.98
C ILE A 50 -7.96 -0.44 -2.83
N TYR A 51 -7.25 -1.38 -2.21
CA TYR A 51 -6.77 -2.60 -2.84
C TYR A 51 -6.40 -3.65 -1.77
N GLN A 52 -6.62 -4.93 -2.07
CA GLN A 52 -6.16 -6.06 -1.25
C GLN A 52 -5.63 -7.20 -2.12
N LYS A 53 -4.55 -7.84 -1.64
CA LYS A 53 -4.00 -9.10 -2.15
C LYS A 53 -3.89 -10.07 -0.97
N ASN A 54 -4.35 -11.30 -1.13
CA ASN A 54 -4.24 -12.38 -0.14
C ASN A 54 -4.62 -11.96 1.31
N PRO A 55 -5.84 -11.44 1.55
CA PRO A 55 -6.24 -10.90 2.86
C PRO A 55 -6.25 -11.93 4.00
N SER A 56 -6.26 -13.22 3.68
CA SER A 56 -6.22 -14.33 4.65
C SER A 56 -4.81 -14.80 5.00
N ALA A 57 -3.77 -14.20 4.43
CA ALA A 57 -2.39 -14.57 4.72
C ALA A 57 -2.03 -14.30 6.19
N ASN A 58 -1.18 -15.15 6.77
CA ASN A 58 -0.74 -14.99 8.16
C ASN A 58 0.21 -13.81 8.35
N ASN A 59 0.94 -13.41 7.31
CA ASN A 59 1.81 -12.24 7.34
C ASN A 59 1.11 -11.11 6.57
N GLN A 60 1.16 -9.87 7.04
CA GLN A 60 0.35 -8.77 6.51
C GLN A 60 1.15 -7.48 6.40
N ILE A 61 1.13 -6.87 5.21
CA ILE A 61 1.70 -5.56 4.95
C ILE A 61 0.56 -4.57 4.69
N TYR A 62 0.43 -3.56 5.54
CA TYR A 62 -0.54 -2.49 5.41
C TYR A 62 0.14 -1.28 4.79
N ILE A 63 -0.14 -0.99 3.53
CA ILE A 63 0.40 0.18 2.83
C ILE A 63 -0.55 1.35 3.04
N ILE A 64 -0.11 2.41 3.71
CA ILE A 64 -0.94 3.59 3.95
C ILE A 64 -0.43 4.76 3.13
N GLY A 65 -1.31 5.34 2.31
CA GLY A 65 -1.03 6.56 1.58
C GLY A 65 -0.78 7.74 2.51
N GLN A 66 0.24 8.55 2.23
CA GLN A 66 0.47 9.80 2.94
C GLN A 66 0.52 11.01 2.00
N ALA A 67 0.14 12.15 2.55
CA ALA A 67 0.48 13.46 2.01
C ALA A 67 1.78 13.93 2.65
N HIS A 68 2.70 14.42 1.84
CA HIS A 68 3.94 15.00 2.33
C HIS A 68 3.74 16.44 2.81
N ARG A 69 4.67 16.87 3.67
CA ARG A 69 4.93 18.29 3.90
C ARG A 69 5.30 18.97 2.58
N SER A 70 5.03 20.27 2.51
CA SER A 70 5.58 21.09 1.42
C SER A 70 7.11 20.92 1.40
N SER A 71 7.64 20.49 0.26
CA SER A 71 9.10 20.38 0.04
C SER A 71 9.78 21.75 -0.07
N VAL A 72 9.00 22.83 -0.25
CA VAL A 72 9.49 24.19 -0.44
C VAL A 72 9.72 24.91 0.89
N ASP A 73 8.77 24.80 1.83
CA ASP A 73 8.82 25.53 3.10
C ASP A 73 8.72 24.63 4.34
N GLY A 74 8.66 23.30 4.15
CA GLY A 74 8.62 22.31 5.22
C GLY A 74 7.34 22.31 6.06
N LYS A 75 6.35 23.13 5.69
CA LYS A 75 5.11 23.29 6.47
C LYS A 75 4.13 22.17 6.18
N ASN A 76 3.36 21.83 7.21
CA ASN A 76 2.14 21.05 7.07
C ASN A 76 0.98 22.00 6.78
N GLY A 77 0.37 21.88 5.60
CA GLY A 77 -0.94 22.48 5.37
C GLY A 77 -2.02 21.77 6.21
N GLU A 78 -3.18 22.41 6.37
CA GLU A 78 -4.31 21.83 7.12
C GLU A 78 -4.68 20.41 6.64
N LYS A 79 -4.67 20.19 5.31
CA LYS A 79 -4.90 18.88 4.71
C LYS A 79 -3.84 17.85 5.11
N THR A 80 -2.56 18.22 5.13
CA THR A 80 -1.46 17.34 5.53
C THR A 80 -1.59 16.95 7.00
N VAL A 81 -1.95 17.89 7.89
CA VAL A 81 -2.19 17.60 9.31
C VAL A 81 -3.33 16.61 9.46
N ARG A 82 -4.46 16.84 8.77
CA ARG A 82 -5.61 15.93 8.83
C ARG A 82 -5.25 14.52 8.33
N ALA A 83 -4.56 14.40 7.20
CA ALA A 83 -4.10 13.12 6.68
C ALA A 83 -3.17 12.40 7.67
N GLN A 84 -2.23 13.11 8.31
CA GLN A 84 -1.34 12.53 9.32
C GLN A 84 -2.09 12.10 10.59
N MET A 85 -3.12 12.83 11.02
CA MET A 85 -4.00 12.39 12.12
C MET A 85 -4.74 11.09 11.76
N GLU A 86 -5.25 11.00 10.53
CA GLU A 86 -5.94 9.81 10.03
C GLU A 86 -4.98 8.61 9.92
N ILE A 87 -3.75 8.80 9.41
CA ILE A 87 -2.69 7.77 9.40
C ILE A 87 -2.40 7.29 10.81
N TYR A 88 -2.27 8.19 11.78
CA TYR A 88 -2.07 7.82 13.19
C TYR A 88 -3.22 6.96 13.72
N ARG A 89 -4.48 7.33 13.45
CA ARG A 89 -5.65 6.56 13.91
C ARG A 89 -5.78 5.20 13.23
N ILE A 90 -5.47 5.12 11.93
CA ILE A 90 -5.38 3.85 11.21
C ILE A 90 -4.27 2.99 11.83
N GLY A 91 -3.09 3.55 12.08
CA GLY A 91 -1.97 2.85 12.69
C GLY A 91 -2.28 2.35 14.11
N GLU A 92 -2.84 3.20 14.96
CA GLU A 92 -3.31 2.83 16.31
C GLU A 92 -4.28 1.64 16.25
N TRP A 93 -5.25 1.70 15.34
CA TRP A 93 -6.22 0.62 15.14
C TRP A 93 -5.52 -0.67 14.69
N LEU A 94 -4.60 -0.60 13.72
CA LEU A 94 -3.84 -1.74 13.23
C LEU A 94 -2.95 -2.37 14.32
N ILE A 95 -2.30 -1.54 15.13
CA ILE A 95 -1.47 -2.00 16.25
C ILE A 95 -2.35 -2.76 17.26
N ARG A 96 -3.50 -2.19 17.67
CA ARG A 96 -4.37 -2.80 18.68
C ARG A 96 -5.12 -4.03 18.18
N GLN A 97 -5.67 -3.97 16.97
CA GLN A 97 -6.58 -4.99 16.45
C GLN A 97 -5.85 -6.07 15.62
N ARG A 98 -4.72 -5.71 15.00
CA ARG A 98 -3.94 -6.62 14.13
C ARG A 98 -2.55 -6.90 14.66
N LYS A 99 -2.22 -6.42 15.86
CA LYS A 99 -0.92 -6.62 16.52
C LYS A 99 0.26 -6.22 15.63
N VAL A 100 0.11 -5.14 14.85
CA VAL A 100 1.22 -4.61 14.06
C VAL A 100 2.28 -4.03 14.99
N GLU A 101 3.54 -4.39 14.79
CA GLU A 101 4.66 -3.96 15.65
C GLU A 101 5.82 -3.34 14.88
N LEU A 102 5.70 -3.24 13.54
CA LEU A 102 6.71 -2.67 12.67
C LEU A 102 6.15 -1.55 11.80
N LEU A 103 6.84 -0.43 11.78
CA LEU A 103 6.62 0.70 10.90
C LEU A 103 7.77 0.83 9.91
N LEU A 104 7.42 1.03 8.65
CA LEU A 104 8.33 1.17 7.52
C LEU A 104 8.03 2.54 6.86
N PRO A 105 8.45 3.65 7.46
CA PRO A 105 8.17 4.97 6.90
C PRO A 105 9.05 5.31 5.71
N GLU A 106 8.45 5.86 4.65
CA GLU A 106 9.18 6.55 3.59
C GLU A 106 9.88 7.82 4.12
N GLY A 107 11.09 8.08 3.64
CA GLY A 107 11.89 9.26 3.93
C GLY A 107 12.51 9.27 5.33
N PHE A 108 12.37 8.18 6.07
CA PHE A 108 13.09 7.96 7.32
C PHE A 108 14.50 7.49 7.00
N PHE A 109 15.49 7.98 7.76
CA PHE A 109 16.86 7.50 7.75
C PHE A 109 17.39 7.61 9.18
N GLN A 110 17.80 6.50 9.79
CA GLN A 110 18.42 6.53 11.12
C GLN A 110 19.84 7.10 11.00
N SER A 111 20.09 8.27 11.57
CA SER A 111 21.42 8.85 11.66
C SER A 111 22.14 8.34 12.91
N GLY A 112 23.24 7.62 12.73
CA GLY A 112 24.14 7.20 13.80
C GLY A 112 23.77 5.88 14.51
N GLU A 113 24.80 5.23 15.06
CA GLU A 113 24.81 3.88 15.63
C GLU A 113 23.70 3.62 16.66
N ALA A 114 22.62 2.99 16.24
CA ALA A 114 21.85 2.05 17.04
C ALA A 114 20.88 1.26 16.14
N ARG A 115 21.43 0.24 15.45
CA ARG A 115 20.68 -0.89 14.88
C ARG A 115 20.03 -1.78 15.96
N THR A 116 19.89 -1.28 17.19
CA THR A 116 19.28 -2.02 18.27
C THR A 116 17.79 -1.87 18.15
N ALA A 117 17.18 -2.87 17.49
CA ALA A 117 15.81 -3.27 17.75
C ALA A 117 15.59 -3.14 19.26
N HIS A 118 14.80 -2.14 19.66
CA HIS A 118 14.33 -2.13 21.03
C HIS A 118 13.49 -3.39 21.13
N LYS A 119 13.86 -4.31 22.03
CA LYS A 119 13.01 -5.46 22.31
C LYS A 119 11.59 -4.92 22.53
N PRO A 120 10.57 -5.44 21.84
CA PRO A 120 9.19 -5.13 22.13
C PRO A 120 9.02 -5.53 23.59
N GLN A 121 9.06 -4.52 24.44
CA GLN A 121 8.82 -4.70 25.84
C GLN A 121 7.32 -5.01 25.85
N SER A 122 6.94 -6.25 26.16
CA SER A 122 5.56 -6.74 26.12
C SER A 122 4.67 -5.86 27.01
N PHE A 123 4.19 -4.76 26.44
CA PHE A 123 3.43 -3.73 27.13
C PHE A 123 2.40 -3.22 26.16
N PHE A 124 1.51 -4.12 25.72
CA PHE A 124 0.09 -3.76 25.72
C PHE A 124 -0.36 -3.62 27.19
N THR A 125 0.25 -2.71 27.95
CA THR A 125 -0.47 -2.13 29.07
C THR A 125 -1.57 -1.30 28.44
N ASP A 126 -2.81 -1.56 28.82
CA ASP A 126 -4.00 -0.80 28.39
C ASP A 126 -3.86 0.73 28.57
N GLU A 127 -2.82 1.19 29.28
CA GLU A 127 -2.47 2.58 29.56
C GLU A 127 -1.43 3.20 28.61
N ALA A 128 -1.26 2.73 27.37
CA ALA A 128 -0.63 3.60 26.37
C ALA A 128 -1.52 4.86 26.26
N ALA A 129 -1.14 5.93 26.98
CA ALA A 129 -1.92 7.15 27.19
C ALA A 129 -2.55 7.63 25.88
N PHE A 130 -3.85 7.38 25.72
CA PHE A 130 -4.57 7.70 24.50
C PHE A 130 -4.31 9.16 24.13
N LEU A 131 -3.67 9.38 22.98
CA LEU A 131 -3.46 10.73 22.50
C LEU A 131 -4.81 11.22 21.96
N ASP A 132 -5.43 12.20 22.61
CA ASP A 132 -6.66 12.78 22.09
C ASP A 132 -6.41 13.53 20.76
N ASN A 133 -7.46 13.76 19.98
CA ASN A 133 -7.33 14.37 18.64
C ASN A 133 -6.78 15.81 18.69
N GLN A 134 -7.02 16.56 19.76
CA GLN A 134 -6.54 17.92 19.90
C GLN A 134 -5.04 17.94 20.20
N SER A 135 -4.58 17.07 21.10
CA SER A 135 -3.17 16.84 21.39
C SER A 135 -2.41 16.33 20.16
N LEU A 136 -2.99 15.37 19.42
CA LEU A 136 -2.43 14.84 18.17
C LEU A 136 -2.24 15.94 17.12
N ARG A 137 -3.30 16.74 16.90
CA ARG A 137 -3.27 17.86 15.97
C ARG A 137 -2.19 18.87 16.33
N THR A 138 -2.10 19.23 17.61
CA THR A 138 -1.11 20.19 18.11
C THR A 138 0.32 19.72 17.84
N GLN A 139 0.61 18.44 18.07
CA GLN A 139 1.95 17.88 17.81
C GLN A 139 2.27 17.81 16.31
N LEU A 140 1.31 17.42 15.47
CA LEU A 140 1.49 17.33 14.02
C LEU A 140 1.60 18.70 13.33
N GLN A 141 1.01 19.74 13.94
CA GLN A 141 1.14 21.13 13.48
C GLN A 141 2.47 21.78 13.85
N ASP A 142 3.21 21.24 14.82
CA ASP A 142 4.48 21.83 15.25
C ASP A 142 5.53 21.75 14.12
N THR A 143 5.88 22.91 13.56
CA THR A 143 6.89 23.02 12.50
C THR A 143 8.31 23.22 13.05
N ARG A 144 8.48 23.36 14.37
CA ARG A 144 9.81 23.53 14.99
C ARG A 144 10.62 22.25 14.99
N LYS A 145 9.95 21.10 14.94
CA LYS A 145 10.55 19.76 14.86
C LYS A 145 9.84 18.97 13.76
N PHE A 146 10.56 18.07 13.12
CA PHE A 146 9.92 17.11 12.22
C PHE A 146 9.18 16.05 13.06
N VAL A 147 7.85 16.03 12.93
CA VAL A 147 6.95 15.08 13.60
C VAL A 147 5.98 14.52 12.56
N SER A 148 5.90 13.19 12.46
CA SER A 148 4.96 12.46 11.60
C SER A 148 4.11 11.50 12.44
N ALA A 149 3.06 10.95 11.82
CA ALA A 149 2.27 9.87 12.42
C ALA A 149 3.15 8.70 12.87
N ASP A 150 4.12 8.28 12.05
CA ASP A 150 5.01 7.15 12.34
C ASP A 150 5.86 7.37 13.59
N ILE A 151 6.43 8.57 13.73
CA ILE A 151 7.21 8.93 14.91
C ILE A 151 6.34 8.92 16.17
N LEU A 152 5.11 9.44 16.07
CA LEU A 152 4.18 9.46 17.20
C LEU A 152 3.69 8.05 17.56
N LEU A 153 3.39 7.21 16.57
CA LEU A 153 3.02 5.80 16.77
C LEU A 153 4.15 5.02 17.43
N SER A 154 5.37 5.14 16.90
CA SER A 154 6.55 4.49 17.47
C SER A 154 6.79 4.90 18.91
N ARG A 155 6.65 6.18 19.26
CA ARG A 155 6.81 6.64 20.64
C ARG A 155 5.69 6.15 21.56
N GLN A 156 4.46 6.21 21.10
CA GLN A 156 3.28 5.93 21.92
C GLN A 156 3.10 4.42 22.18
N PHE A 157 3.29 3.61 21.14
CA PHE A 157 3.06 2.16 21.17
C PHE A 157 4.35 1.34 21.21
N ARG A 158 5.51 2.01 21.21
CA ARG A 158 6.83 1.37 21.19
C ARG A 158 7.02 0.42 20.01
N VAL A 159 6.35 0.70 18.89
CA VAL A 159 6.50 -0.06 17.65
C VAL A 159 7.84 0.27 16.98
N THR A 160 8.46 -0.76 16.42
CA THR A 160 9.79 -0.66 15.81
C THR A 160 9.71 0.12 14.51
N LEU A 161 10.71 0.98 14.25
CA LEU A 161 10.91 1.63 12.95
C LEU A 161 12.04 0.93 12.22
N ALA A 162 11.81 0.51 10.97
CA ALA A 162 12.86 -0.05 10.13
C ALA A 162 12.98 0.67 8.78
N GLN A 163 14.20 0.69 8.27
CA GLN A 163 14.56 1.30 7.01
C GLN A 163 14.23 0.36 5.84
N VAL A 164 13.47 0.83 4.86
CA VAL A 164 13.25 0.11 3.58
C VAL A 164 13.74 0.89 2.37
N GLU A 165 14.02 2.17 2.56
CA GLU A 165 14.38 3.06 1.46
C GLU A 165 15.88 3.11 1.22
N ASP A 166 16.28 3.10 -0.06
CA ASP A 166 17.66 3.32 -0.49
C ASP A 166 18.00 4.82 -0.44
N GLU A 167 19.00 5.13 0.39
CA GLU A 167 19.41 6.52 0.65
C GLU A 167 19.96 7.22 -0.61
N ASN A 168 20.64 6.49 -1.50
CA ASN A 168 21.16 7.09 -2.73
C ASN A 168 20.04 7.44 -3.71
N LEU A 169 19.03 6.56 -3.84
CA LEU A 169 17.85 6.84 -4.64
C LEU A 169 17.06 8.03 -4.08
N TYR A 170 16.88 8.09 -2.75
CA TYR A 170 16.25 9.23 -2.09
C TYR A 170 16.95 10.55 -2.40
N HIS A 171 18.26 10.65 -2.13
CA HIS A 171 19.01 11.89 -2.37
C HIS A 171 19.04 12.26 -3.85
N THR A 172 19.07 11.27 -4.75
CA THR A 172 18.98 11.51 -6.19
C THR A 172 17.65 12.14 -6.57
N VAL A 173 16.53 11.59 -6.10
CA VAL A 173 15.19 12.16 -6.33
C VAL A 173 15.07 13.57 -5.77
N VAL A 174 15.53 13.79 -4.52
CA VAL A 174 15.50 15.11 -3.87
C VAL A 174 16.28 16.14 -4.68
N ARG A 175 17.46 15.77 -5.17
CA ARG A 175 18.27 16.65 -6.04
C ARG A 175 17.53 17.00 -7.33
N LEU A 176 16.95 16.01 -8.03
CA LEU A 176 16.22 16.24 -9.28
C LEU A 176 14.99 17.14 -9.09
N VAL A 177 14.24 16.95 -7.99
CA VAL A 177 13.11 17.82 -7.64
C VAL A 177 13.56 19.25 -7.40
N ARG A 178 14.69 19.45 -6.72
CA ARG A 178 15.25 20.78 -6.48
C ARG A 178 15.69 21.45 -7.78
N GLU A 179 16.38 20.72 -8.65
CA GLU A 179 16.80 21.22 -9.97
C GLU A 179 15.60 21.66 -10.83
N LEU A 180 14.50 20.89 -10.80
CA LEU A 180 13.25 21.27 -11.46
C LEU A 180 12.61 22.52 -10.84
N ALA A 181 12.61 22.64 -9.52
CA ALA A 181 12.03 23.80 -8.83
C ALA A 181 12.81 25.11 -9.09
N GLU A 182 14.12 25.00 -9.36
CA GLU A 182 14.98 26.14 -9.69
C GLU A 182 14.83 26.61 -11.16
N GLN A 183 14.24 25.79 -12.04
CA GLN A 183 13.96 26.15 -13.44
C GLN A 183 12.76 27.11 -13.52
N ARG A 184 13.04 28.40 -13.77
CA ARG A 184 12.03 29.46 -13.92
C ARG A 184 11.38 29.40 -15.31
N GLY A 185 10.41 28.50 -15.48
CA GLY A 185 9.44 28.54 -16.58
C GLY A 185 9.80 27.79 -17.86
N GLU A 186 10.97 27.15 -17.94
CA GLU A 186 11.31 26.21 -19.01
C GLU A 186 11.08 24.77 -18.53
N LEU A 187 10.23 24.04 -19.24
CA LEU A 187 9.99 22.61 -18.98
C LEU A 187 11.17 21.80 -19.50
N ASN A 188 12.00 21.26 -18.59
CA ASN A 188 13.05 20.31 -18.96
C ASN A 188 12.50 18.87 -18.99
N GLU A 189 11.96 18.46 -20.14
CA GLU A 189 11.38 17.13 -20.34
C GLU A 189 12.34 15.99 -20.00
N GLY A 190 13.64 16.16 -20.30
CA GLY A 190 14.67 15.17 -19.97
C GLY A 190 14.83 14.97 -18.47
N LEU A 191 14.79 16.06 -17.70
CA LEU A 191 14.88 16.03 -16.25
C LEU A 191 13.61 15.46 -15.61
N PHE A 192 12.43 15.78 -16.14
CA PHE A 192 11.17 15.15 -15.73
C PHE A 192 11.17 13.64 -15.95
N LYS A 193 11.63 13.18 -17.11
CA LYS A 193 11.75 11.74 -17.41
C LYS A 193 12.72 11.05 -16.45
N GLN A 194 13.86 11.67 -16.18
CA GLN A 194 14.81 11.14 -15.19
C GLN A 194 14.18 11.06 -13.79
N LEU A 195 13.45 12.09 -13.36
CA LEU A 195 12.76 12.07 -12.09
C LEU A 195 11.75 10.92 -12.01
N ASP A 196 10.94 10.72 -13.05
CA ASP A 196 9.97 9.62 -13.13
C ASP A 196 10.67 8.24 -13.05
N ASP A 197 11.74 8.05 -13.82
CA ASP A 197 12.54 6.82 -13.81
C ASP A 197 13.12 6.53 -12.41
N PHE A 198 13.63 7.55 -11.70
CA PHE A 198 14.18 7.39 -10.36
C PHE A 198 13.11 7.20 -9.29
N GLN A 199 11.95 7.87 -9.39
CA GLN A 199 10.82 7.64 -8.50
C GLN A 199 10.32 6.19 -8.61
N LYS A 200 10.23 5.66 -9.83
CA LYS A 200 9.90 4.26 -10.09
C LYS A 200 10.91 3.29 -9.48
N LYS A 201 12.21 3.53 -9.70
CA LYS A 201 13.28 2.72 -9.08
C LYS A 201 13.21 2.74 -7.56
N ARG A 202 12.89 3.89 -6.98
CA ARG A 202 12.70 4.08 -5.53
C ARG A 202 11.51 3.26 -5.01
N SER A 203 10.34 3.30 -5.68
CA SER A 203 9.19 2.43 -5.36
C SER A 203 9.58 0.95 -5.38
N VAL A 204 10.22 0.51 -6.46
CA VAL A 204 10.67 -0.88 -6.67
C VAL A 204 11.62 -1.32 -5.56
N ALA A 205 12.63 -0.52 -5.24
CA ALA A 205 13.60 -0.83 -4.20
C ALA A 205 12.93 -0.97 -2.82
N MET A 206 12.06 -0.03 -2.45
CA MET A 206 11.32 -0.10 -1.19
C MET A 206 10.50 -1.38 -1.08
N LEU A 207 9.69 -1.70 -2.10
CA LEU A 207 8.86 -2.91 -2.08
C LEU A 207 9.68 -4.20 -1.99
N LYS A 208 10.84 -4.26 -2.65
CA LYS A 208 11.75 -5.42 -2.57
C LYS A 208 12.46 -5.52 -1.22
N ASN A 209 12.66 -4.41 -0.52
CA ASN A 209 13.31 -4.37 0.79
C ASN A 209 12.36 -4.71 1.95
N ILE A 210 11.06 -4.49 1.80
CA ILE A 210 10.06 -4.76 2.87
C ILE A 210 10.18 -6.19 3.45
N PRO A 211 10.18 -7.28 2.66
CA PRO A 211 10.27 -8.63 3.21
C PRO A 211 11.51 -8.86 4.07
N ALA A 212 12.67 -8.35 3.64
CA ALA A 212 13.93 -8.48 4.37
C ALA A 212 13.91 -7.65 5.68
N ALA A 213 13.34 -6.45 5.66
CA ALA A 213 13.18 -5.63 6.86
C ALA A 213 12.25 -6.30 7.89
N VAL A 214 11.12 -6.86 7.44
CA VAL A 214 10.18 -7.60 8.29
C VAL A 214 10.83 -8.85 8.87
N GLU A 215 11.52 -9.64 8.04
CA GLU A 215 12.21 -10.85 8.51
C GLU A 215 13.30 -10.51 9.53
N SER A 216 14.09 -9.45 9.28
CA SER A 216 15.12 -9.01 10.21
C SER A 216 14.53 -8.55 11.54
N ALA A 217 13.43 -7.80 11.53
CA ALA A 217 12.74 -7.38 12.75
C ALA A 217 12.22 -8.58 13.53
N TYR A 218 11.59 -9.55 12.86
CA TYR A 218 11.06 -10.77 13.48
C TYR A 218 12.17 -11.65 14.09
N GLN A 219 13.21 -11.97 13.32
CA GLN A 219 14.30 -12.85 13.77
C GLN A 219 15.12 -12.25 14.92
N ASN A 220 15.24 -10.93 14.98
CA ASN A 220 15.90 -10.24 16.08
C ASN A 220 15.00 -10.08 17.32
N GLY A 221 13.79 -10.64 17.29
CA GLY A 221 12.80 -10.52 18.36
C GLY A 221 12.29 -9.10 18.52
N GLY A 222 12.32 -8.29 17.46
CA GLY A 222 11.77 -6.93 17.39
C GLY A 222 10.24 -6.89 17.23
N THR A 223 9.65 -8.00 16.78
CA THR A 223 8.19 -8.21 16.65
C THR A 223 7.82 -9.66 16.94
N GLU A 224 6.60 -9.91 17.43
CA GLU A 224 6.04 -11.25 17.65
C GLU A 224 5.44 -11.86 16.38
N ASN A 225 5.11 -11.02 15.39
CA ASN A 225 4.52 -11.42 14.13
C ASN A 225 5.13 -10.61 12.96
N LYS A 226 4.90 -11.08 11.74
CA LYS A 226 5.40 -10.44 10.51
C LYS A 226 4.37 -9.47 9.92
N HIS A 227 3.77 -8.65 10.78
CA HIS A 227 2.89 -7.56 10.34
C HIS A 227 3.61 -6.23 10.36
N ALA A 228 3.44 -5.44 9.29
CA ALA A 228 4.04 -4.13 9.18
C ALA A 228 3.10 -3.10 8.56
N ILE A 229 3.26 -1.84 8.95
CA ILE A 229 2.70 -0.68 8.25
C ILE A 229 3.80 -0.06 7.41
N PHE A 230 3.55 0.12 6.12
CA PHE A 230 4.40 0.86 5.20
C PHE A 230 3.69 2.17 4.81
N THR A 231 4.19 3.31 5.28
CA THR A 231 3.62 4.61 4.91
C THR A 231 4.37 5.21 3.74
N ILE A 232 3.66 5.52 2.66
CA ILE A 232 4.26 6.01 1.41
C ILE A 232 3.41 7.10 0.76
N GLY A 233 4.07 8.06 0.13
CA GLY A 233 3.51 9.15 -0.63
C GLY A 233 2.47 8.66 -1.62
N MET A 234 1.33 9.35 -1.65
CA MET A 234 0.20 8.97 -2.50
C MET A 234 0.57 8.88 -4.00
N ALA A 235 1.59 9.62 -4.45
CA ALA A 235 2.10 9.58 -5.82
C ALA A 235 2.62 8.20 -6.24
N HIS A 236 3.03 7.35 -5.28
CA HIS A 236 3.52 6.01 -5.55
C HIS A 236 2.42 4.94 -5.60
N LEU A 237 1.23 5.22 -5.05
CA LEU A 237 0.23 4.18 -4.79
C LEU A 237 -0.33 3.54 -6.06
N SER A 238 -0.55 4.31 -7.13
CA SER A 238 -1.09 3.74 -8.37
C SER A 238 -0.14 2.71 -8.95
N GLU A 239 1.16 3.05 -8.99
CA GLU A 239 2.20 2.14 -9.47
C GLU A 239 2.35 0.91 -8.57
N ILE A 240 2.32 1.09 -7.25
CA ILE A 240 2.38 -0.04 -6.31
C ILE A 240 1.21 -1.00 -6.54
N ILE A 241 0.00 -0.47 -6.71
CA ILE A 241 -1.19 -1.28 -7.00
C ILE A 241 -1.02 -2.03 -8.33
N ASP A 242 -0.45 -1.39 -9.35
CA ASP A 242 -0.18 -2.04 -10.63
C ASP A 242 0.84 -3.18 -10.47
N PHE A 243 1.94 -3.00 -9.72
CA PHE A 243 2.87 -4.09 -9.40
C PHE A 243 2.21 -5.26 -8.68
N LEU A 244 1.32 -4.96 -7.72
CA LEU A 244 0.60 -5.98 -6.96
C LEU A 244 -0.38 -6.77 -7.85
N ARG A 245 -1.06 -6.08 -8.79
CA ARG A 245 -2.00 -6.67 -9.76
C ARG A 245 -1.31 -7.49 -10.83
N GLU A 246 -0.22 -6.98 -11.38
CA GLU A 246 0.57 -7.64 -12.42
C GLU A 246 1.44 -8.77 -11.85
N GLU A 247 1.50 -8.92 -10.53
CA GLU A 247 2.37 -9.86 -9.83
C GLU A 247 3.84 -9.72 -10.27
N ARG A 248 4.29 -8.47 -10.42
CA ARG A 248 5.66 -8.17 -10.82
C ARG A 248 6.13 -6.82 -10.29
N ILE A 249 7.25 -6.80 -9.55
CA ILE A 249 7.88 -5.57 -9.06
C ILE A 249 9.08 -5.22 -9.96
N GLY A 250 8.87 -4.26 -10.87
CA GLY A 250 9.91 -3.76 -11.78
C GLY A 250 10.21 -4.68 -12.98
N THR A 251 11.39 -4.53 -13.58
CA THR A 251 11.79 -5.24 -14.81
C THR A 251 12.89 -6.28 -14.62
N THR A 252 13.50 -6.33 -13.44
CA THR A 252 14.65 -7.21 -13.17
C THR A 252 14.19 -8.58 -12.70
N GLU A 253 14.78 -9.63 -13.27
CA GLU A 253 14.68 -11.01 -12.78
C GLU A 253 15.15 -11.09 -11.32
N GLY A 254 14.33 -11.69 -10.47
CA GLY A 254 14.58 -11.84 -9.03
C GLY A 254 13.32 -12.34 -8.34
N LYS A 255 13.48 -12.97 -7.17
CA LYS A 255 12.34 -13.44 -6.39
C LYS A 255 11.68 -12.24 -5.70
N ASP A 256 10.48 -11.89 -6.14
CA ASP A 256 9.68 -10.83 -5.52
C ASP A 256 8.95 -11.41 -4.30
N ASP A 257 9.67 -11.50 -3.16
CA ASP A 257 9.19 -12.13 -1.93
C ASP A 257 7.93 -11.45 -1.35
N LEU A 258 7.69 -10.18 -1.65
CA LEU A 258 6.44 -9.50 -1.27
C LEU A 258 5.23 -10.04 -2.04
N LEU A 259 5.42 -10.45 -3.31
CA LEU A 259 4.36 -10.90 -4.20
C LEU A 259 4.11 -12.41 -4.12
N HIS A 260 5.20 -13.18 -4.05
CA HIS A 260 5.18 -14.64 -4.09
C HIS A 260 5.48 -15.27 -2.73
N GLY A 261 5.78 -14.47 -1.71
CA GLY A 261 5.88 -14.94 -0.34
C GLY A 261 4.53 -15.09 0.33
N GLU A 262 4.57 -15.34 1.63
CA GLU A 262 3.39 -15.59 2.47
C GLU A 262 2.72 -14.28 2.95
N TYR A 263 2.86 -13.18 2.22
CA TYR A 263 2.35 -11.87 2.60
C TYR A 263 0.98 -11.58 1.94
N GLY A 264 0.04 -11.15 2.77
CA GLY A 264 -1.12 -10.38 2.38
C GLY A 264 -0.74 -8.90 2.32
N VAL A 265 -1.32 -8.17 1.38
CA VAL A 265 -1.10 -6.73 1.21
C VAL A 265 -2.43 -6.02 1.20
N THR A 266 -2.60 -5.03 2.09
CA THR A 266 -3.78 -4.16 2.12
C THR A 266 -3.33 -2.72 1.89
N VAL A 267 -3.85 -2.06 0.87
CA VAL A 267 -3.57 -0.65 0.58
C VAL A 267 -4.71 0.21 1.11
N ILE A 268 -4.38 1.18 1.94
CA ILE A 268 -5.31 2.05 2.67
C ILE A 268 -5.02 3.50 2.30
N LEU A 269 -6.07 4.24 1.98
CA LEU A 269 -6.01 5.68 1.76
C LEU A 269 -6.69 6.40 2.94
N PRO A 270 -6.03 7.35 3.62
CA PRO A 270 -6.68 8.21 4.59
C PRO A 270 -7.92 8.91 4.03
N ARG A 271 -8.95 9.06 4.84
CA ARG A 271 -10.26 9.56 4.40
C ARG A 271 -10.17 10.91 3.72
N SER A 272 -9.39 11.84 4.27
CA SER A 272 -9.15 13.16 3.70
C SER A 272 -8.47 13.13 2.33
N LEU A 273 -7.66 12.11 2.04
CA LEU A 273 -7.04 11.93 0.73
C LEU A 273 -7.97 11.21 -0.25
N ALA A 274 -8.78 10.27 0.23
CA ALA A 274 -9.81 9.60 -0.55
C ALA A 274 -10.94 10.55 -1.00
N GLU A 275 -11.16 11.64 -0.27
CA GLU A 275 -12.14 12.68 -0.61
C GLU A 275 -11.54 13.82 -1.46
N ASP A 276 -10.23 13.85 -1.69
CA ASP A 276 -9.56 14.90 -2.46
C ASP A 276 -9.47 14.52 -3.94
N GLU A 277 -10.54 14.80 -4.69
CA GLU A 277 -10.65 14.55 -6.13
C GLU A 277 -9.47 15.10 -6.96
N ALA A 278 -8.96 16.28 -6.60
CA ALA A 278 -7.84 16.87 -7.32
C ALA A 278 -6.57 16.05 -7.09
N ALA A 279 -6.32 15.66 -5.84
CA ALA A 279 -5.17 14.84 -5.50
C ALA A 279 -5.28 13.44 -6.12
N LEU A 280 -6.46 12.81 -6.09
CA LEU A 280 -6.71 11.50 -6.73
C LEU A 280 -6.47 11.52 -8.24
N ARG A 281 -6.83 12.61 -8.93
CA ARG A 281 -6.56 12.77 -10.37
C ARG A 281 -5.06 12.91 -10.63
N LEU A 282 -4.37 13.74 -9.84
CA LEU A 282 -2.92 13.95 -9.97
C LEU A 282 -2.11 12.67 -9.73
N THR A 283 -2.56 11.82 -8.81
CA THR A 283 -1.89 10.54 -8.49
C THR A 283 -2.47 9.35 -9.24
N ARG A 284 -3.32 9.59 -10.24
CA ARG A 284 -3.97 8.56 -11.07
C ARG A 284 -4.74 7.51 -10.26
N LEU A 285 -5.21 7.84 -9.06
CA LEU A 285 -6.04 6.96 -8.23
C LEU A 285 -7.54 7.10 -8.51
N SER A 286 -7.96 8.12 -9.26
CA SER A 286 -9.38 8.40 -9.56
C SER A 286 -10.12 7.28 -10.30
N HIS A 287 -9.40 6.36 -10.95
CA HIS A 287 -10.00 5.23 -11.67
C HIS A 287 -10.25 4.01 -10.76
N LEU A 288 -9.72 4.01 -9.54
CA LEU A 288 -9.92 2.92 -8.59
C LEU A 288 -11.34 2.98 -8.06
N LYS A 289 -12.08 1.87 -8.21
CA LYS A 289 -13.38 1.74 -7.57
C LYS A 289 -13.17 1.51 -6.08
N PHE A 290 -13.42 2.56 -5.32
CA PHE A 290 -13.44 2.54 -3.87
C PHE A 290 -14.53 1.57 -3.39
N GLN A 291 -14.13 0.46 -2.77
CA GLN A 291 -15.08 -0.44 -2.10
C GLN A 291 -15.50 0.24 -0.80
N SER A 292 -16.79 0.61 -0.69
CA SER A 292 -17.38 0.89 0.61
C SER A 292 -17.51 -0.44 1.34
N LEU A 293 -16.74 -0.60 2.43
CA LEU A 293 -16.94 -1.68 3.39
C LEU A 293 -18.26 -1.49 4.13
#